data_AF-Q109L6-F1
#
_entry.id   AF-Q109L6-F1
#
_cell.length_a   1.000
_cell.length_b   1.000
_cell.length_c   1.000
_cell.angle_alpha   90.00
_cell.angle_beta   90.00
_cell.angle_gamma   90.00
#
_symmetry.space_group_name_H-M   'P 1'
#
loop_
_entity.id
_entity.type
_entity.pdbx_description
1 polymer ?
#
loop_
_entity_poly.entity_id
_entity_poly.type
_entity_poly.pdbx_seq_one_letter_code
_entity_poly.pdbx_strand_id
1 'polypeptide(L)'
;MQIHTGFGDKDLDLRKCNPLHLRAVLEDTRFSKCQIVLLHASYPFSKEASYLASVYSQVYLDFGLAIPKLSVQGMTSSIKELLELAPIKKVMFSTDGYAFPETYYLGARRARDVVYRVLSAACEDGDLSIQEAIEAVEDIFRRNALYLYKLNVANGSVGQITAIADNGIPLSEQDVLFVRVVWIDTSGQHRCRVVPAGRFYEIARKKGIGLTFASMGMTSFTDGPADGTNLTGVGEIRLMPDMSTLLRLPWSRREEMVMAEMHIRPGEAWEYCPRNTLRKVTKVLLDEFNVTMMAGFENEFFLRKKVVSGEKELWVPFDNTPYCSTTAFDGASSVLQEVYTSLKAAEIVVEQLHAESGKGQFEIALKYVLCTLAADKLIYAREIIKSVARKHGLLATFLPKPDLNDIGSGSHVHLSLWEFDQNVFMGSSEYNYYGMSRIGESFLAGVYLHLPSILAFTAPHPNSYNRIQPNTWSGAYQCWGKENREAPLRTACPPGIPLDLVSNFEIKSFDACANPHLGLAAIVAAGIDGLRRSLTLPEPTESNPAGYASNSKLKRMPKDLMESVEALAADKIMHELIGDKLVTAVIAVRKAEIDHYEKNPAAFADLIHRY
;
A
#
# COMPACT_ATOMS: atom_id res chain seq x y z
N MET A 1 -52.17 -1.35 3.46
CA MET A 1 -52.12 -1.89 4.83
C MET A 1 -50.73 -2.45 5.05
N GLN A 2 -50.10 -2.12 6.17
CA GLN A 2 -48.82 -2.72 6.57
C GLN A 2 -49.11 -3.74 7.68
N ILE A 3 -48.48 -4.91 7.62
CA ILE A 3 -48.63 -5.96 8.62
C ILE A 3 -47.24 -6.40 9.06
N HIS A 4 -46.99 -6.38 10.37
CA HIS A 4 -45.82 -7.02 10.95
C HIS A 4 -46.01 -8.54 10.90
N THR A 5 -45.17 -9.19 10.11
CA THR A 5 -45.02 -10.65 10.06
C THR A 5 -43.59 -10.98 10.46
N GLY A 6 -43.37 -12.07 11.19
CA GLY A 6 -42.06 -12.35 11.81
C GLY A 6 -41.72 -11.50 13.04
N PHE A 7 -40.44 -11.16 13.21
CA PHE A 7 -39.92 -10.48 14.40
C PHE A 7 -40.03 -8.95 14.33
N GLY A 8 -40.30 -8.31 15.47
CA GLY A 8 -40.51 -6.87 15.54
C GLY A 8 -40.84 -6.40 16.96
N ASP A 9 -42.06 -5.92 17.15
CA ASP A 9 -42.59 -5.36 18.39
C ASP A 9 -42.65 -6.35 19.56
N LYS A 10 -42.71 -5.79 20.79
CA LYS A 10 -42.63 -6.54 22.05
C LYS A 10 -43.83 -7.45 22.33
N ASP A 11 -44.95 -7.22 21.65
CA ASP A 11 -46.21 -7.93 21.80
C ASP A 11 -46.40 -9.08 20.78
N LEU A 12 -45.43 -9.29 19.89
CA LEU A 12 -45.48 -10.35 18.88
C LEU A 12 -45.15 -11.74 19.43
N ASP A 13 -46.02 -12.72 19.17
CA ASP A 13 -45.75 -14.15 19.38
C ASP A 13 -45.27 -14.78 18.07
N LEU A 14 -43.96 -14.98 17.92
CA LEU A 14 -43.34 -15.51 16.70
C LEU A 14 -43.99 -16.79 16.17
N ARG A 15 -44.59 -17.62 17.03
CA ARG A 15 -45.28 -18.86 16.64
C ARG A 15 -46.53 -18.61 15.79
N LYS A 16 -47.11 -17.42 15.90
CA LYS A 16 -48.33 -17.00 15.19
C LYS A 16 -48.06 -15.99 14.07
N CYS A 17 -46.79 -15.65 13.84
CA CYS A 17 -46.39 -14.57 12.93
C CYS A 17 -45.95 -15.07 11.55
N ASN A 18 -46.17 -16.36 11.23
CA ASN A 18 -45.93 -16.88 9.88
C ASN A 18 -46.92 -16.21 8.90
N PRO A 19 -46.43 -15.55 7.83
CA PRO A 19 -47.29 -14.81 6.93
C PRO A 19 -48.31 -15.67 6.18
N LEU A 20 -48.12 -17.00 6.09
CA LEU A 20 -49.08 -17.92 5.46
C LEU A 20 -50.45 -17.93 6.16
N HIS A 21 -50.53 -17.54 7.43
CA HIS A 21 -51.81 -17.39 8.13
C HIS A 21 -52.70 -16.31 7.52
N LEU A 22 -52.16 -15.41 6.69
CA LEU A 22 -52.93 -14.38 5.98
C LEU A 22 -53.70 -14.93 4.78
N ARG A 23 -53.52 -16.19 4.39
CA ARG A 23 -54.16 -16.78 3.20
C ARG A 23 -55.68 -16.57 3.16
N ALA A 24 -56.37 -16.82 4.27
CA ALA A 24 -57.81 -16.62 4.34
C ALA A 24 -58.23 -15.15 4.11
N VAL A 25 -57.39 -14.19 4.49
CA VAL A 25 -57.60 -12.76 4.24
C VAL A 25 -57.28 -12.41 2.78
N LEU A 26 -56.23 -12.99 2.22
CA LEU A 26 -55.79 -12.76 0.83
C LEU A 26 -56.76 -13.33 -0.20
N GLU A 27 -57.42 -14.45 0.12
CA GLU A 27 -58.41 -15.12 -0.73
C GLU A 27 -59.84 -14.57 -0.55
N ASP A 28 -60.08 -13.74 0.47
CA ASP A 28 -61.37 -13.09 0.69
C ASP A 28 -61.55 -11.91 -0.27
N THR A 29 -62.61 -11.99 -1.09
CA THR A 29 -62.91 -11.01 -2.13
C THR A 29 -63.09 -9.59 -1.61
N ARG A 30 -63.47 -9.42 -0.33
CA ARG A 30 -63.59 -8.11 0.34
C ARG A 30 -62.26 -7.38 0.41
N PHE A 31 -61.14 -8.12 0.50
CA PHE A 31 -59.79 -7.56 0.63
C PHE A 31 -58.94 -7.68 -0.64
N SER A 32 -59.49 -8.22 -1.73
CA SER A 32 -58.79 -8.43 -3.01
C SER A 32 -58.13 -7.16 -3.60
N LYS A 33 -58.66 -5.97 -3.29
CA LYS A 33 -58.10 -4.68 -3.73
C LYS A 33 -57.20 -3.99 -2.68
N CYS A 34 -57.07 -4.57 -1.49
CA CYS A 34 -56.25 -4.01 -0.43
C CYS A 34 -54.79 -4.36 -0.67
N GLN A 35 -53.95 -3.35 -0.90
CA GLN A 35 -52.50 -3.56 -0.99
C GLN A 35 -51.93 -3.83 0.41
N ILE A 36 -51.24 -4.95 0.57
CA ILE A 36 -50.70 -5.44 1.85
C ILE A 36 -49.19 -5.50 1.75
N VAL A 37 -48.51 -4.80 2.67
CA VAL A 37 -47.05 -4.82 2.80
C VAL A 37 -46.68 -5.65 4.02
N LEU A 38 -45.92 -6.71 3.80
CA LEU A 38 -45.34 -7.55 4.84
C LEU A 38 -44.00 -6.95 5.26
N LEU A 39 -43.93 -6.50 6.51
CA LEU A 39 -42.78 -5.74 7.00
C LEU A 39 -41.63 -6.64 7.46
N HIS A 40 -40.43 -6.05 7.51
CA HIS A 40 -39.23 -6.60 8.14
C HIS A 40 -38.75 -7.96 7.58
N ALA A 41 -38.89 -8.13 6.28
CA ALA A 41 -38.58 -9.34 5.52
C ALA A 41 -39.37 -10.56 6.00
N SER A 42 -40.42 -10.36 6.80
CA SER A 42 -41.09 -11.41 7.56
C SER A 42 -40.17 -12.31 8.37
N TYR A 43 -38.95 -11.88 8.71
CA TYR A 43 -37.92 -12.76 9.24
C TYR A 43 -38.38 -13.45 10.55
N PRO A 44 -38.16 -14.76 10.72
CA PRO A 44 -37.36 -15.65 9.87
C PRO A 44 -38.13 -16.30 8.70
N PHE A 45 -39.38 -15.92 8.44
CA PHE A 45 -40.26 -16.48 7.41
C PHE A 45 -40.15 -15.78 6.04
N SER A 46 -38.91 -15.41 5.64
CA SER A 46 -38.68 -14.64 4.40
C SER A 46 -39.08 -15.43 3.14
N LYS A 47 -38.93 -16.76 3.15
CA LYS A 47 -39.34 -17.63 2.04
C LYS A 47 -40.86 -17.69 1.86
N GLU A 48 -41.61 -17.81 2.95
CA GLU A 48 -43.07 -17.81 2.92
C GLU A 48 -43.62 -16.48 2.43
N ALA A 49 -43.01 -15.37 2.87
CA ALA A 49 -43.37 -14.04 2.39
C ALA A 49 -43.07 -13.88 0.90
N SER A 50 -41.89 -14.34 0.45
CA SER A 50 -41.51 -14.37 -0.96
C SER A 50 -42.52 -15.13 -1.81
N TYR A 51 -42.93 -16.32 -1.36
CA TYR A 51 -43.97 -17.11 -2.01
C TYR A 51 -45.30 -16.35 -2.11
N LEU A 52 -45.78 -15.74 -1.01
CA LEU A 52 -47.04 -14.99 -1.06
C LEU A 52 -46.98 -13.80 -2.03
N ALA A 53 -45.87 -13.07 -2.09
CA ALA A 53 -45.70 -11.98 -3.04
C ALA A 53 -45.66 -12.44 -4.50
N SER A 54 -45.17 -13.66 -4.75
CA SER A 54 -45.18 -14.27 -6.08
C SER A 54 -46.59 -14.67 -6.54
N VAL A 55 -47.44 -15.14 -5.62
CA VAL A 55 -48.77 -15.67 -5.94
C VAL A 55 -49.86 -14.61 -5.91
N TYR A 56 -49.83 -13.70 -4.93
CA TYR A 56 -50.89 -12.73 -4.71
C TYR A 56 -50.49 -11.35 -5.25
N SER A 57 -51.29 -10.81 -6.16
CA SER A 57 -51.04 -9.49 -6.76
C SER A 57 -51.00 -8.37 -5.72
N GLN A 58 -51.78 -8.50 -4.65
CA GLN A 58 -51.89 -7.46 -3.62
C GLN A 58 -50.85 -7.53 -2.49
N VAL A 59 -49.89 -8.46 -2.55
CA VAL A 59 -48.85 -8.62 -1.51
C VAL A 59 -47.52 -8.01 -1.95
N TYR A 60 -46.95 -7.18 -1.07
CA TYR A 60 -45.69 -6.48 -1.21
C TYR A 60 -44.80 -6.79 0.01
N LEU A 61 -43.49 -6.67 -0.15
CA LEU A 61 -42.49 -7.00 0.86
C LEU A 61 -41.66 -5.78 1.20
N ASP A 62 -41.36 -5.61 2.48
CA ASP A 62 -40.42 -4.60 2.97
C ASP A 62 -39.39 -5.28 3.87
N PHE A 63 -38.10 -5.01 3.69
CA PHE A 63 -37.03 -5.62 4.49
C PHE A 63 -36.34 -4.68 5.48
N GLY A 64 -36.85 -3.45 5.65
CA GLY A 64 -36.22 -2.34 6.36
C GLY A 64 -35.65 -2.72 7.73
N LEU A 65 -36.48 -3.14 8.69
CA LEU A 65 -36.02 -3.38 10.07
C LEU A 65 -35.11 -4.60 10.24
N ALA A 66 -35.16 -5.58 9.33
CA ALA A 66 -34.21 -6.70 9.35
C ALA A 66 -32.77 -6.21 9.14
N ILE A 67 -32.62 -5.08 8.46
CA ILE A 67 -31.36 -4.38 8.19
C ILE A 67 -31.31 -3.09 9.04
N PRO A 68 -30.56 -3.04 10.17
CA PRO A 68 -29.24 -3.64 10.37
C PRO A 68 -29.20 -4.67 11.52
N LYS A 69 -30.32 -5.26 11.90
CA LYS A 69 -30.43 -6.08 13.13
C LYS A 69 -29.82 -7.48 13.01
N LEU A 70 -29.67 -8.00 11.80
CA LEU A 70 -29.06 -9.31 11.55
C LEU A 70 -27.54 -9.21 11.32
N SER A 71 -26.82 -10.32 11.46
CA SER A 71 -25.42 -10.42 11.02
C SER A 71 -25.32 -10.16 9.51
N VAL A 72 -24.16 -9.79 8.99
CA VAL A 72 -23.97 -9.55 7.54
C VAL A 72 -24.44 -10.74 6.68
N GLN A 73 -24.19 -11.96 7.15
CA GLN A 73 -24.67 -13.17 6.49
C GLN A 73 -26.18 -13.35 6.62
N GLY A 74 -26.76 -13.10 7.80
CA GLY A 74 -28.22 -13.15 8.00
C GLY A 74 -28.97 -12.11 7.16
N MET A 75 -28.43 -10.89 7.08
CA MET A 75 -28.92 -9.83 6.18
C MET A 75 -28.91 -10.29 4.72
N THR A 76 -27.77 -10.81 4.25
CA THR A 76 -27.63 -11.30 2.87
C THR A 76 -28.57 -12.47 2.57
N SER A 77 -28.67 -13.43 3.50
CA SER A 77 -29.56 -14.59 3.37
C SER A 77 -31.03 -14.18 3.30
N SER A 78 -31.48 -13.26 4.15
CA SER A 78 -32.87 -12.81 4.17
C SER A 78 -33.25 -12.09 2.87
N ILE A 79 -32.37 -11.25 2.32
CA ILE A 79 -32.63 -10.60 1.02
C ILE A 79 -32.61 -11.60 -0.13
N LYS A 80 -31.68 -12.57 -0.12
CA LYS A 80 -31.66 -13.64 -1.11
C LYS A 80 -32.96 -14.44 -1.09
N GLU A 81 -33.42 -14.86 0.09
CA GLU A 81 -34.68 -15.58 0.26
C GLU A 81 -35.92 -14.77 -0.18
N LEU A 82 -35.92 -13.45 0.04
CA LEU A 82 -36.98 -12.59 -0.47
C LEU A 82 -36.98 -12.54 -1.99
N LEU A 83 -35.82 -12.35 -2.62
CA LEU A 83 -35.71 -12.20 -4.07
C LEU A 83 -35.80 -13.51 -4.86
N GLU A 84 -35.75 -14.66 -4.18
CA GLU A 84 -35.83 -15.99 -4.81
C GLU A 84 -37.14 -16.20 -5.60
N LEU A 85 -38.28 -15.78 -5.05
CA LEU A 85 -39.60 -15.93 -5.71
C LEU A 85 -40.33 -14.59 -5.91
N ALA A 86 -40.06 -13.59 -5.06
CA ALA A 86 -40.82 -12.35 -5.10
C ALA A 86 -40.46 -11.53 -6.35
N PRO A 87 -41.47 -11.02 -7.07
CA PRO A 87 -41.21 -10.06 -8.13
C PRO A 87 -40.49 -8.83 -7.56
N ILE A 88 -39.37 -8.43 -8.17
CA ILE A 88 -38.55 -7.27 -7.74
C ILE A 88 -39.41 -6.01 -7.57
N LYS A 89 -40.43 -5.82 -8.42
CA LYS A 89 -41.40 -4.71 -8.39
C LYS A 89 -42.34 -4.69 -7.17
N LYS A 90 -42.24 -5.69 -6.30
CA LYS A 90 -43.01 -5.82 -5.06
C LYS A 90 -42.13 -5.79 -3.81
N VAL A 91 -40.82 -5.64 -3.96
CA VAL A 91 -39.88 -5.60 -2.84
C VAL A 91 -39.42 -4.17 -2.59
N MET A 92 -39.45 -3.71 -1.35
CA MET A 92 -39.18 -2.34 -0.95
C MET A 92 -38.27 -2.28 0.28
N PHE A 93 -37.72 -1.11 0.54
CA PHE A 93 -36.90 -0.85 1.71
C PHE A 93 -37.49 0.25 2.60
N SER A 94 -37.74 -0.09 3.87
CA SER A 94 -37.96 0.85 4.99
C SER A 94 -39.16 1.79 4.81
N THR A 95 -40.31 1.24 4.42
CA THR A 95 -41.57 1.96 4.12
C THR A 95 -42.46 2.24 5.33
N ASP A 96 -42.14 1.71 6.50
CA ASP A 96 -42.88 1.88 7.76
C ASP A 96 -42.29 2.96 8.68
N GLY A 97 -41.05 3.40 8.43
CA GLY A 97 -40.49 4.62 9.02
C GLY A 97 -40.59 4.66 10.55
N TYR A 98 -40.18 3.58 11.24
CA TYR A 98 -40.11 3.53 12.71
C TYR A 98 -38.66 3.43 13.28
N ALA A 99 -38.35 4.19 14.34
CA ALA A 99 -37.09 4.29 15.14
C ALA A 99 -36.21 5.55 14.94
N PHE A 100 -34.99 5.55 15.51
CA PHE A 100 -34.07 6.69 15.58
C PHE A 100 -33.42 7.02 14.21
N PRO A 101 -33.16 8.30 13.89
CA PRO A 101 -32.50 8.73 12.64
C PRO A 101 -31.23 7.93 12.27
N GLU A 102 -30.42 7.58 13.26
CA GLU A 102 -29.18 6.83 13.12
C GLU A 102 -29.41 5.40 12.61
N THR A 103 -30.54 4.80 13.02
CA THR A 103 -30.91 3.44 12.59
C THR A 103 -31.28 3.44 11.10
N TYR A 104 -31.92 4.49 10.58
CA TYR A 104 -32.18 4.61 9.15
C TYR A 104 -30.92 4.89 8.35
N TYR A 105 -30.04 5.74 8.86
CA TYR A 105 -28.78 6.00 8.17
C TYR A 105 -27.95 4.72 8.04
N LEU A 106 -27.81 3.97 9.14
CA LEU A 106 -27.10 2.70 9.14
C LEU A 106 -27.82 1.64 8.30
N GLY A 107 -29.15 1.55 8.43
CA GLY A 107 -30.01 0.64 7.67
C GLY A 107 -29.90 0.90 6.16
N ALA A 108 -29.98 2.16 5.72
CA ALA A 108 -29.87 2.55 4.31
C ALA A 108 -28.49 2.25 3.75
N ARG A 109 -27.41 2.52 4.50
CA ARG A 109 -26.05 2.16 4.08
C ARG A 109 -25.89 0.65 3.94
N ARG A 110 -26.30 -0.12 4.96
CA ARG A 110 -26.18 -1.59 4.95
C ARG A 110 -27.08 -2.23 3.91
N ALA A 111 -28.28 -1.70 3.69
CA ALA A 111 -29.20 -2.20 2.67
C ALA A 111 -28.60 -2.06 1.27
N ARG A 112 -27.96 -0.92 0.95
CA ARG A 112 -27.26 -0.75 -0.34
C ARG A 112 -26.15 -1.78 -0.52
N ASP A 113 -25.33 -2.00 0.50
CA ASP A 113 -24.25 -3.00 0.46
C ASP A 113 -24.80 -4.43 0.26
N VAL A 114 -25.87 -4.79 0.97
CA VAL A 114 -26.47 -6.12 0.93
C VAL A 114 -27.20 -6.37 -0.38
N VAL A 115 -28.01 -5.42 -0.85
CA VAL A 115 -28.69 -5.51 -2.15
C VAL A 115 -27.66 -5.57 -3.28
N TYR A 116 -26.58 -4.80 -3.22
CA TYR A 116 -25.48 -4.91 -4.17
C TYR A 116 -24.89 -6.33 -4.20
N ARG A 117 -24.61 -6.94 -3.04
CA ARG A 117 -24.07 -8.30 -2.98
C ARG A 117 -25.02 -9.33 -3.61
N VAL A 118 -26.32 -9.24 -3.30
CA VAL A 118 -27.31 -10.19 -3.82
C VAL A 118 -27.51 -10.03 -5.32
N LEU A 119 -27.68 -8.79 -5.82
CA LEU A 119 -27.87 -8.54 -7.24
C LEU A 119 -26.58 -8.74 -8.06
N SER A 120 -25.42 -8.46 -7.49
CA SER A 120 -24.13 -8.76 -8.12
C SER A 120 -23.92 -10.26 -8.27
N ALA A 121 -24.28 -11.06 -7.27
CA ALA A 121 -24.24 -12.52 -7.38
C ALA A 121 -25.21 -13.01 -8.47
N ALA A 122 -26.44 -12.48 -8.52
CA ALA A 122 -27.39 -12.80 -9.59
C ALA A 122 -26.86 -12.42 -10.99
N CYS A 123 -26.11 -11.32 -11.12
CA CYS A 123 -25.45 -10.96 -12.38
C CYS A 123 -24.30 -11.90 -12.75
N GLU A 124 -23.54 -12.38 -11.76
CA GLU A 124 -22.43 -13.32 -11.95
C GLU A 124 -22.95 -14.71 -12.34
N ASP A 125 -24.09 -15.12 -11.76
CA ASP A 125 -24.77 -16.38 -12.05
C ASP A 125 -25.56 -16.35 -13.39
N GLY A 126 -25.78 -15.14 -13.94
CA GLY A 126 -26.48 -14.92 -15.21
C GLY A 126 -28.00 -14.82 -15.09
N ASP A 127 -28.53 -14.72 -13.87
CA ASP A 127 -29.96 -14.55 -13.59
C ASP A 127 -30.48 -13.15 -13.97
N LEU A 128 -29.60 -12.15 -13.92
CA LEU A 128 -29.90 -10.76 -14.30
C LEU A 128 -28.76 -10.19 -15.15
N SER A 129 -29.09 -9.37 -16.14
CA SER A 129 -28.14 -8.45 -16.74
C SER A 129 -27.80 -7.30 -15.78
N ILE A 130 -26.66 -6.63 -16.01
CA ILE A 130 -26.27 -5.44 -15.24
C ILE A 130 -27.34 -4.35 -15.31
N GLN A 131 -27.98 -4.18 -16.47
CA GLN A 131 -29.03 -3.19 -16.67
C GLN A 131 -30.27 -3.53 -15.83
N GLU A 132 -30.69 -4.80 -15.83
CA GLU A 132 -31.82 -5.27 -15.00
C GLU A 132 -31.50 -5.14 -13.51
N ALA A 133 -30.26 -5.35 -13.08
CA ALA A 133 -29.84 -5.13 -11.70
C ALA A 133 -29.87 -3.65 -11.30
N ILE A 134 -29.46 -2.73 -12.18
CA ILE A 134 -29.56 -1.29 -11.93
C ILE A 134 -31.03 -0.88 -11.81
N GLU A 135 -31.89 -1.37 -12.70
CA GLU A 135 -33.33 -1.12 -12.63
C GLU A 135 -33.94 -1.71 -11.35
N ALA A 136 -33.51 -2.89 -10.94
CA ALA A 136 -33.94 -3.53 -9.70
C ALA A 136 -33.56 -2.70 -8.47
N VAL A 137 -32.36 -2.12 -8.42
CA VAL A 137 -31.95 -1.21 -7.34
C VAL A 137 -32.87 0.01 -7.29
N GLU A 138 -33.17 0.62 -8.44
CA GLU A 138 -34.04 1.80 -8.46
C GLU A 138 -35.49 1.45 -8.08
N ASP A 139 -35.98 0.29 -8.50
CA ASP A 139 -37.30 -0.20 -8.13
C ASP A 139 -37.39 -0.44 -6.62
N ILE A 140 -36.44 -1.20 -6.04
CA ILE A 140 -36.40 -1.57 -4.61
C ILE A 140 -36.32 -0.33 -3.71
N PHE A 141 -35.42 0.60 -4.02
CA PHE A 141 -35.16 1.75 -3.15
C PHE A 141 -36.03 2.97 -3.46
N ARG A 142 -36.76 2.99 -4.58
CA ARG A 142 -37.50 4.18 -5.01
C ARG A 142 -38.84 3.87 -5.68
N ARG A 143 -38.83 3.28 -6.89
CA ARG A 143 -40.01 3.29 -7.76
C ARG A 143 -41.18 2.51 -7.18
N ASN A 144 -40.91 1.39 -6.50
CA ASN A 144 -41.95 0.56 -5.90
C ASN A 144 -42.73 1.31 -4.81
N ALA A 145 -42.02 2.02 -3.92
CA ALA A 145 -42.65 2.81 -2.87
C ALA A 145 -43.43 4.00 -3.46
N LEU A 146 -42.86 4.71 -4.44
CA LEU A 146 -43.55 5.81 -5.12
C LEU A 146 -44.87 5.35 -5.76
N TYR A 147 -44.84 4.20 -6.44
CA TYR A 147 -46.01 3.62 -7.09
C TYR A 147 -47.07 3.15 -6.09
N LEU A 148 -46.65 2.38 -5.07
CA LEU A 148 -47.56 1.79 -4.10
C LEU A 148 -48.25 2.85 -3.23
N TYR A 149 -47.49 3.83 -2.74
CA TYR A 149 -47.99 4.87 -1.84
C TYR A 149 -48.47 6.13 -2.56
N LYS A 150 -48.38 6.18 -3.90
CA LYS A 150 -48.79 7.32 -4.73
C LYS A 150 -48.13 8.64 -4.29
N LEU A 151 -46.83 8.59 -4.02
CA LEU A 151 -46.07 9.74 -3.53
C LEU A 151 -45.71 10.68 -4.69
N ASN A 152 -46.10 11.95 -4.58
CA ASN A 152 -45.72 13.00 -5.53
C ASN A 152 -44.41 13.66 -5.06
N VAL A 153 -43.28 13.11 -5.49
CA VAL A 153 -41.96 13.75 -5.29
C VAL A 153 -41.64 14.56 -6.53
N ALA A 154 -41.41 15.87 -6.40
CA ALA A 154 -40.93 16.70 -7.49
C ALA A 154 -39.67 16.05 -8.08
N ASN A 155 -39.69 15.78 -9.39
CA ASN A 155 -38.58 15.17 -10.11
C ASN A 155 -37.31 16.02 -9.94
N GLY A 156 -36.50 15.74 -8.92
CA GLY A 156 -35.07 16.00 -8.98
C GLY A 156 -34.56 15.18 -10.16
N SER A 157 -34.17 15.87 -11.22
CA SER A 157 -33.79 15.28 -12.50
C SER A 157 -32.64 14.28 -12.30
N VAL A 158 -32.97 12.99 -12.31
CA VAL A 158 -32.05 11.95 -12.77
C VAL A 158 -32.14 11.99 -14.29
N GLY A 159 -31.11 12.53 -14.95
CA GLY A 159 -31.05 12.64 -16.40
C GLY A 159 -31.25 11.27 -17.05
N GLN A 160 -32.14 11.22 -18.04
CA GLN A 160 -32.38 10.06 -18.89
C GLN A 160 -31.08 9.65 -19.59
N ILE A 161 -30.70 8.38 -19.45
CA ILE A 161 -29.72 7.75 -20.35
C ILE A 161 -30.51 7.37 -21.62
N THR A 162 -30.54 8.26 -22.59
CA THR A 162 -30.94 7.95 -23.96
C THR A 162 -29.71 7.84 -24.83
N ALA A 163 -29.63 6.71 -25.55
CA ALA A 163 -28.83 6.42 -26.74
C ALA A 163 -27.37 6.89 -26.75
N ILE A 164 -26.46 5.92 -26.91
CA ILE A 164 -25.04 6.11 -27.19
C ILE A 164 -24.92 6.88 -28.51
N ALA A 165 -24.84 8.21 -28.41
CA ALA A 165 -24.22 9.09 -29.37
C ALA A 165 -23.03 9.73 -28.64
N ASP A 166 -21.86 9.51 -29.22
CA ASP A 166 -20.54 9.93 -28.75
C ASP A 166 -20.49 11.44 -28.52
N ASN A 167 -20.76 11.88 -27.29
CA ASN A 167 -20.57 13.24 -26.81
C ASN A 167 -20.23 13.18 -25.32
N GLY A 168 -19.00 13.57 -24.99
CA GLY A 168 -18.39 13.41 -23.66
C GLY A 168 -19.27 13.89 -22.51
N ILE A 169 -19.48 13.00 -21.54
CA ILE A 169 -20.08 13.30 -20.25
C ILE A 169 -19.27 14.42 -19.59
N PRO A 170 -19.89 15.52 -19.10
CA PRO A 170 -19.17 16.54 -18.36
C PRO A 170 -18.67 15.92 -17.06
N LEU A 171 -17.36 15.71 -17.00
CA LEU A 171 -16.71 15.11 -15.86
C LEU A 171 -16.70 16.08 -14.68
N SER A 172 -17.15 15.62 -13.50
CA SER A 172 -17.06 16.37 -12.25
C SER A 172 -15.62 16.46 -11.76
N GLU A 173 -15.31 17.43 -10.87
CA GLU A 173 -14.01 17.49 -10.20
C GLU A 173 -13.74 16.27 -9.30
N GLN A 174 -14.76 15.49 -8.96
CA GLN A 174 -14.64 14.28 -8.14
C GLN A 174 -14.38 13.02 -8.96
N ASP A 175 -14.60 13.07 -10.28
CA ASP A 175 -14.47 11.89 -11.13
C ASP A 175 -13.00 11.48 -11.28
N VAL A 176 -12.72 10.21 -11.02
CA VAL A 176 -11.44 9.60 -11.34
C VAL A 176 -11.34 9.48 -12.87
N LEU A 177 -10.31 10.09 -13.44
CA LEU A 177 -9.98 9.93 -14.86
C LEU A 177 -9.05 8.76 -15.10
N PHE A 178 -8.01 8.66 -14.27
CA PHE A 178 -6.94 7.71 -14.47
C PHE A 178 -6.54 7.03 -13.16
N VAL A 179 -6.17 5.77 -13.27
CA VAL A 179 -5.54 5.00 -12.20
C VAL A 179 -4.14 4.64 -12.64
N ARG A 180 -3.14 5.07 -11.86
CA ARG A 180 -1.73 4.75 -12.04
C ARG A 180 -1.43 3.44 -11.34
N VAL A 181 -1.08 2.41 -12.09
CA VAL A 181 -0.64 1.12 -11.56
C VAL A 181 0.88 1.14 -11.49
N VAL A 182 1.43 1.13 -10.28
CA VAL A 182 2.84 1.42 -9.98
C VAL A 182 3.60 0.16 -9.57
N TRP A 183 4.85 0.06 -10.01
CA TRP A 183 5.83 -0.92 -9.54
C TRP A 183 7.22 -0.31 -9.54
N ILE A 184 8.12 -0.91 -8.77
CA ILE A 184 9.55 -0.55 -8.75
C ILE A 184 10.32 -1.68 -9.40
N ASP A 185 11.19 -1.35 -10.35
CA ASP A 185 12.04 -2.36 -10.99
C ASP A 185 13.29 -2.69 -10.16
N THR A 186 14.17 -3.55 -10.69
CA THR A 186 15.43 -3.87 -10.03
C THR A 186 16.35 -2.67 -9.93
N SER A 187 16.38 -1.76 -10.92
CA SER A 187 17.18 -0.52 -10.86
C SER A 187 16.74 0.46 -9.76
N GLY A 188 15.58 0.23 -9.13
CA GLY A 188 15.01 1.10 -8.10
C GLY A 188 14.17 2.24 -8.68
N GLN A 189 13.94 2.25 -9.99
CA GLN A 189 13.12 3.27 -10.63
C GLN A 189 11.64 3.01 -10.46
N HIS A 190 10.90 4.08 -10.18
CA HIS A 190 9.46 4.09 -10.09
C HIS A 190 8.86 4.05 -11.50
N ARG A 191 8.06 3.03 -11.79
CA ARG A 191 7.39 2.87 -13.09
C ARG A 191 5.90 2.81 -12.91
N CYS A 192 5.16 3.25 -13.94
CA CYS A 192 3.71 3.15 -13.92
C CYS A 192 3.09 2.85 -15.28
N ARG A 193 1.91 2.24 -15.25
CA ARG A 193 0.96 2.17 -16.35
C ARG A 193 -0.27 2.96 -15.94
N VAL A 194 -0.69 3.89 -16.78
CA VAL A 194 -1.89 4.70 -16.55
C VAL A 194 -3.05 4.08 -17.28
N VAL A 195 -4.14 3.79 -16.57
CA VAL A 195 -5.35 3.18 -17.13
C VAL A 195 -6.54 4.13 -16.93
N PRO A 196 -7.36 4.39 -17.97
CA PRO A 196 -8.61 5.11 -17.79
C PRO A 196 -9.50 4.43 -16.73
N ALA A 197 -10.11 5.22 -15.84
CA ALA A 197 -10.83 4.71 -14.68
C ALA A 197 -11.90 3.66 -15.04
N GLY A 198 -12.69 3.90 -16.10
CA GLY A 198 -13.68 2.94 -16.58
C GLY A 198 -13.07 1.56 -16.85
N ARG A 199 -12.01 1.50 -17.68
CA ARG A 199 -11.29 0.25 -17.97
C ARG A 199 -10.65 -0.36 -16.72
N PHE A 200 -10.13 0.48 -15.81
CA PHE A 200 -9.51 -0.02 -14.59
C PHE A 200 -10.51 -0.75 -13.70
N TYR A 201 -11.64 -0.10 -13.40
CA TYR A 201 -12.67 -0.63 -12.51
C TYR A 201 -13.49 -1.76 -13.13
N GLU A 202 -13.67 -1.76 -14.45
CA GLU A 202 -14.37 -2.83 -15.16
C GLU A 202 -13.49 -4.09 -15.29
N ILE A 203 -12.24 -3.94 -15.73
CA ILE A 203 -11.40 -5.07 -16.17
C ILE A 203 -10.07 -5.13 -15.40
N ALA A 204 -9.27 -4.05 -15.43
CA ALA A 204 -7.86 -4.13 -15.07
C ALA A 204 -7.62 -4.50 -13.60
N ARG A 205 -8.48 -4.04 -12.67
CA ARG A 205 -8.37 -4.40 -11.24
C ARG A 205 -8.53 -5.91 -10.97
N LYS A 206 -9.24 -6.64 -11.84
CA LYS A 206 -9.50 -8.09 -11.69
C LYS A 206 -8.59 -8.95 -12.57
N LYS A 207 -8.25 -8.48 -13.77
CA LYS A 207 -7.53 -9.26 -14.79
C LYS A 207 -6.06 -8.86 -14.95
N GLY A 208 -5.66 -7.74 -14.34
CA GLY A 208 -4.33 -7.17 -14.44
C GLY A 208 -4.05 -6.48 -15.78
N ILE A 209 -2.84 -5.94 -15.89
CA ILE A 209 -2.34 -5.21 -17.06
C ILE A 209 -1.11 -5.92 -17.61
N GLY A 210 -1.02 -6.08 -18.93
CA GLY A 210 0.16 -6.67 -19.56
C GLY A 210 1.44 -5.85 -19.33
N LEU A 211 2.52 -6.51 -18.95
CA LEU A 211 3.85 -5.92 -18.84
C LEU A 211 4.91 -6.91 -19.37
N THR A 212 5.88 -6.42 -20.14
CA THR A 212 6.97 -7.24 -20.69
C THR A 212 7.88 -7.78 -19.58
N PHE A 213 8.43 -8.98 -19.76
CA PHE A 213 9.44 -9.54 -18.85
C PHE A 213 10.69 -8.66 -18.74
N ALA A 214 11.06 -7.96 -19.81
CA ALA A 214 12.21 -7.07 -19.83
C ALA A 214 12.16 -5.99 -18.73
N SER A 215 10.99 -5.64 -18.18
CA SER A 215 10.84 -4.54 -17.23
C SER A 215 11.66 -4.68 -15.95
N MET A 216 11.92 -5.91 -15.50
CA MET A 216 12.74 -6.18 -14.31
C MET A 216 14.24 -6.35 -14.63
N GLY A 217 14.62 -6.26 -15.89
CA GLY A 217 16.02 -6.28 -16.33
C GLY A 217 16.54 -4.91 -16.78
N MET A 218 15.70 -3.87 -16.83
CA MET A 218 16.08 -2.53 -17.27
C MET A 218 17.01 -1.85 -16.26
N THR A 219 17.89 -0.98 -16.76
CA THR A 219 18.86 -0.25 -15.94
C THR A 219 18.43 1.19 -15.68
N SER A 220 19.17 1.90 -14.84
CA SER A 220 19.03 3.33 -14.65
C SER A 220 19.25 4.18 -15.90
N PHE A 221 19.85 3.67 -16.99
CA PHE A 221 20.23 4.47 -18.17
C PHE A 221 19.58 4.04 -19.49
N THR A 222 19.05 2.82 -19.62
CA THR A 222 18.44 2.30 -20.86
C THR A 222 17.14 1.51 -20.62
N ASP A 223 16.21 1.59 -21.58
CA ASP A 223 14.92 0.89 -21.57
C ASP A 223 15.00 -0.51 -22.23
N GLY A 224 16.15 -1.17 -22.11
CA GLY A 224 16.40 -2.55 -22.53
C GLY A 224 16.91 -3.40 -21.38
N PRO A 225 16.63 -4.73 -21.36
CA PRO A 225 17.14 -5.58 -20.30
C PRO A 225 18.66 -5.72 -20.41
N ALA A 226 19.36 -5.62 -19.28
CA ALA A 226 20.80 -5.83 -19.22
C ALA A 226 21.17 -7.28 -19.57
N ASP A 227 22.33 -7.46 -20.20
CA ASP A 227 22.89 -8.76 -20.49
C ASP A 227 23.12 -9.56 -19.20
N GLY A 228 22.80 -10.85 -19.22
CA GLY A 228 22.91 -11.74 -18.05
C GLY A 228 21.70 -11.73 -17.11
N THR A 229 20.69 -10.88 -17.34
CA THR A 229 19.43 -10.91 -16.56
C THR A 229 18.56 -12.14 -16.83
N ASN A 230 18.80 -12.83 -17.95
CA ASN A 230 17.93 -13.86 -18.54
C ASN A 230 16.50 -13.36 -18.86
N LEU A 231 16.30 -12.04 -18.90
CA LEU A 231 15.04 -11.41 -19.28
C LEU A 231 15.17 -10.82 -20.69
N THR A 232 14.12 -10.99 -21.50
CA THR A 232 14.10 -10.49 -22.88
C THR A 232 12.78 -9.80 -23.18
N GLY A 233 12.64 -9.22 -24.37
CA GLY A 233 11.37 -8.67 -24.85
C GLY A 233 10.30 -9.74 -25.14
N VAL A 234 10.62 -11.02 -25.05
CA VAL A 234 9.68 -12.12 -25.30
C VAL A 234 9.00 -12.55 -24.01
N GLY A 235 7.66 -12.53 -24.02
CA GLY A 235 6.84 -12.91 -22.87
C GLY A 235 6.25 -11.70 -22.15
N GLU A 236 5.16 -11.97 -21.43
CA GLU A 236 4.36 -10.95 -20.76
C GLU A 236 3.87 -11.48 -19.41
N ILE A 237 4.01 -10.66 -18.37
CA ILE A 237 3.38 -10.85 -17.06
C ILE A 237 2.08 -10.03 -16.97
N ARG A 238 1.34 -10.24 -15.89
CA ARG A 238 0.21 -9.41 -15.47
C ARG A 238 0.61 -8.60 -14.24
N LEU A 239 0.54 -7.27 -14.34
CA LEU A 239 0.50 -6.40 -13.16
C LEU A 239 -0.88 -6.50 -12.53
N MET A 240 -0.95 -7.10 -11.35
CA MET A 240 -2.18 -7.27 -10.58
C MET A 240 -2.26 -6.16 -9.52
N PRO A 241 -3.19 -5.20 -9.65
CA PRO A 241 -3.34 -4.12 -8.67
C PRO A 241 -3.74 -4.66 -7.29
N ASP A 242 -3.04 -4.23 -6.26
CA ASP A 242 -3.40 -4.51 -4.87
C ASP A 242 -4.32 -3.40 -4.36
N MET A 243 -5.62 -3.66 -4.37
CA MET A 243 -6.65 -2.67 -4.02
C MET A 243 -6.55 -2.18 -2.57
N SER A 244 -5.88 -2.91 -1.66
CA SER A 244 -5.64 -2.40 -0.29
C SER A 244 -4.66 -1.24 -0.25
N THR A 245 -3.95 -0.98 -1.36
CA THR A 245 -3.01 0.14 -1.49
C THR A 245 -3.57 1.30 -2.30
N LEU A 246 -4.82 1.23 -2.77
CA LEU A 246 -5.39 2.28 -3.61
C LEU A 246 -5.40 3.63 -2.87
N LEU A 247 -4.76 4.62 -3.46
CA LEU A 247 -4.63 5.98 -2.94
C LEU A 247 -5.19 6.98 -3.94
N ARG A 248 -6.16 7.79 -3.50
CA ARG A 248 -6.55 9.02 -4.20
C ARG A 248 -5.42 10.03 -4.09
N LEU A 249 -4.85 10.46 -5.22
CA LEU A 249 -3.67 11.34 -5.20
C LEU A 249 -4.01 12.73 -4.62
N PRO A 250 -3.43 13.13 -3.47
CA PRO A 250 -3.72 14.44 -2.86
C PRO A 250 -3.38 15.63 -3.76
N TRP A 251 -2.36 15.49 -4.62
CA TRP A 251 -1.89 16.52 -5.54
C TRP A 251 -2.54 16.49 -6.93
N SER A 252 -3.24 15.40 -7.28
CA SER A 252 -4.02 15.28 -8.52
C SER A 252 -5.34 14.58 -8.21
N ARG A 253 -6.34 15.36 -7.79
CA ARG A 253 -7.64 14.86 -7.31
C ARG A 253 -8.47 14.11 -8.35
N ARG A 254 -8.02 14.09 -9.61
CA ARG A 254 -8.65 13.35 -10.73
C ARG A 254 -7.86 12.11 -11.13
N GLU A 255 -6.81 11.78 -10.38
CA GLU A 255 -6.07 10.52 -10.51
C GLU A 255 -6.03 9.71 -9.21
N GLU A 256 -5.84 8.40 -9.34
CA GLU A 256 -5.57 7.47 -8.25
C GLU A 256 -4.28 6.72 -8.55
N MET A 257 -3.68 6.14 -7.53
CA MET A 257 -2.48 5.33 -7.63
C MET A 257 -2.65 4.05 -6.82
N VAL A 258 -2.14 2.93 -7.34
CA VAL A 258 -2.22 1.63 -6.70
C VAL A 258 -0.93 0.85 -6.97
N MET A 259 -0.41 0.18 -5.95
CA MET A 259 0.72 -0.74 -6.10
C MET A 259 0.26 -2.00 -6.79
N ALA A 260 1.14 -2.63 -7.57
CA ALA A 260 0.85 -3.91 -8.21
C ALA A 260 1.85 -5.00 -7.83
N GLU A 261 1.33 -6.22 -7.79
CA GLU A 261 2.14 -7.43 -7.82
C GLU A 261 2.32 -7.90 -9.26
N MET A 262 3.43 -8.56 -9.54
CA MET A 262 3.73 -9.10 -10.87
C MET A 262 3.42 -10.58 -10.87
N HIS A 263 2.57 -11.01 -11.80
CA HIS A 263 2.09 -12.37 -11.91
C HIS A 263 2.47 -12.96 -13.26
N ILE A 264 3.00 -14.19 -13.26
CA ILE A 264 3.27 -14.91 -14.52
C ILE A 264 1.97 -15.37 -15.18
N ARG A 265 1.00 -15.75 -14.35
CA ARG A 265 -0.38 -16.08 -14.72
C ARG A 265 -1.31 -15.55 -13.62
N PRO A 266 -2.59 -15.26 -13.90
CA PRO A 266 -3.53 -14.82 -12.87
C PRO A 266 -3.48 -15.74 -11.63
N GLY A 267 -3.27 -15.15 -10.45
CA GLY A 267 -3.12 -15.89 -9.19
C GLY A 267 -1.73 -16.48 -8.90
N GLU A 268 -0.82 -16.50 -9.87
CA GLU A 268 0.53 -17.04 -9.72
C GLU A 268 1.57 -15.91 -9.78
N ALA A 269 2.14 -15.57 -8.63
CA ALA A 269 3.14 -14.53 -8.52
C ALA A 269 4.42 -14.90 -9.29
N TRP A 270 4.94 -13.94 -10.04
CA TRP A 270 6.17 -14.10 -10.81
C TRP A 270 7.39 -14.07 -9.88
N GLU A 271 8.40 -14.87 -10.20
CA GLU A 271 9.62 -15.03 -9.39
C GLU A 271 10.49 -13.78 -9.33
N TYR A 272 10.31 -12.82 -10.25
CA TYR A 272 11.01 -11.54 -10.24
C TYR A 272 10.22 -10.42 -9.55
N CYS A 273 9.08 -10.70 -8.92
CA CYS A 273 8.24 -9.69 -8.28
C CYS A 273 8.81 -9.23 -6.92
N PRO A 274 9.28 -7.98 -6.77
CA PRO A 274 9.88 -7.51 -5.51
C PRO A 274 8.94 -7.57 -4.32
N ARG A 275 7.68 -7.15 -4.54
CA ARG A 275 6.67 -7.04 -3.49
C ARG A 275 6.26 -8.42 -2.95
N ASN A 276 6.12 -9.40 -3.83
CA ASN A 276 5.87 -10.79 -3.44
C ASN A 276 7.11 -11.42 -2.77
N THR A 277 8.32 -11.10 -3.20
CA THR A 277 9.55 -11.58 -2.54
C THR A 277 9.61 -11.11 -1.08
N LEU A 278 9.32 -9.83 -0.81
CA LEU A 278 9.24 -9.33 0.56
C LEU A 278 8.18 -10.09 1.39
N ARG A 279 6.98 -10.29 0.85
CA ARG A 279 5.92 -11.06 1.52
C ARG A 279 6.39 -12.47 1.86
N LYS A 280 7.03 -13.17 0.93
CA LYS A 280 7.55 -14.53 1.12
C LYS A 280 8.54 -14.60 2.28
N VAL A 281 9.57 -13.75 2.28
CA VAL A 281 10.59 -13.81 3.36
C VAL A 281 10.01 -13.37 4.71
N THR A 282 9.10 -12.39 4.75
CA THR A 282 8.41 -12.03 6.01
C THR A 282 7.49 -13.15 6.51
N LYS A 283 6.90 -13.94 5.59
CA LYS A 283 6.12 -15.11 5.96
C LYS A 283 7.01 -16.20 6.56
N VAL A 284 8.20 -16.44 6.02
CA VAL A 284 9.17 -17.37 6.61
C VAL A 284 9.55 -16.93 8.02
N LEU A 285 9.83 -15.65 8.22
CA LEU A 285 10.13 -15.09 9.54
C LEU A 285 9.01 -15.36 10.55
N LEU A 286 7.75 -15.17 10.14
CA LEU A 286 6.58 -15.45 10.97
C LEU A 286 6.39 -16.95 11.23
N ASP A 287 6.46 -17.77 10.19
CA ASP A 287 6.16 -19.21 10.29
C ASP A 287 7.24 -19.97 11.11
N GLU A 288 8.52 -19.58 11.00
CA GLU A 288 9.63 -20.26 11.69
C GLU A 288 9.88 -19.71 13.10
N PHE A 289 9.62 -18.42 13.34
CA PHE A 289 10.03 -17.75 14.59
C PHE A 289 8.90 -17.02 15.33
N ASN A 290 7.68 -17.03 14.80
CA ASN A 290 6.51 -16.34 15.36
C ASN A 290 6.73 -14.82 15.57
N VAL A 291 7.58 -14.19 14.76
CA VAL A 291 7.83 -12.75 14.84
C VAL A 291 7.54 -12.04 13.53
N THR A 292 7.10 -10.79 13.66
CA THR A 292 6.93 -9.85 12.56
C THR A 292 7.97 -8.75 12.66
N MET A 293 8.30 -8.13 11.53
CA MET A 293 9.23 -7.01 11.50
C MET A 293 8.48 -5.70 11.23
N MET A 294 8.75 -4.70 12.06
CA MET A 294 8.29 -3.32 11.85
C MET A 294 9.43 -2.49 11.27
N ALA A 295 9.13 -1.61 10.32
CA ALA A 295 10.09 -0.74 9.67
C ALA A 295 9.60 0.71 9.61
N GLY A 296 10.48 1.65 9.96
CA GLY A 296 10.29 3.10 9.79
C GLY A 296 11.48 3.68 9.01
N PHE A 297 11.24 4.69 8.19
CA PHE A 297 12.26 5.27 7.31
C PHE A 297 12.50 6.74 7.62
N GLU A 298 13.77 7.13 7.74
CA GLU A 298 14.24 8.51 7.69
C GLU A 298 14.64 8.77 6.24
N ASN A 299 13.82 9.52 5.51
CA ASN A 299 13.97 9.70 4.06
C ASN A 299 14.48 11.11 3.76
N GLU A 300 15.76 11.20 3.42
CA GLU A 300 16.42 12.45 3.07
C GLU A 300 16.24 12.76 1.57
N PHE A 301 16.19 14.03 1.21
CA PHE A 301 16.14 14.47 -0.20
C PHE A 301 16.65 15.90 -0.37
N PHE A 302 17.04 16.23 -1.59
CA PHE A 302 17.44 17.58 -1.96
C PHE A 302 16.35 18.28 -2.76
N LEU A 303 16.01 19.50 -2.36
CA LEU A 303 15.27 20.44 -3.19
C LEU A 303 16.25 21.24 -4.04
N ARG A 304 15.93 21.36 -5.33
CA ARG A 304 16.69 22.15 -6.30
C ARG A 304 15.77 23.14 -7.00
N LYS A 305 16.29 24.33 -7.27
CA LYS A 305 15.60 25.36 -8.04
C LYS A 305 16.23 25.52 -9.41
N LYS A 306 15.39 25.85 -10.38
CA LYS A 306 15.79 26.10 -11.76
C LYS A 306 16.36 27.51 -11.88
N VAL A 307 17.55 27.64 -12.45
CA VAL A 307 18.16 28.91 -12.83
C VAL A 307 18.55 28.85 -14.29
N VAL A 308 18.23 29.91 -15.04
CA VAL A 308 18.63 30.05 -16.44
C VAL A 308 19.92 30.85 -16.49
N SER A 309 20.98 30.28 -17.05
CA SER A 309 22.27 30.94 -17.27
C SER A 309 22.63 30.86 -18.75
N GLY A 310 22.40 31.96 -19.48
CA GLY A 310 22.47 31.96 -20.95
C GLY A 310 21.39 31.07 -21.55
N GLU A 311 21.78 30.16 -22.44
CA GLU A 311 20.89 29.15 -23.05
C GLU A 311 20.77 27.85 -22.23
N LYS A 312 21.41 27.76 -21.07
CA LYS A 312 21.42 26.54 -20.24
C LYS A 312 20.50 26.69 -19.03
N GLU A 313 19.68 25.67 -18.83
CA GLU A 313 18.88 25.50 -17.62
C GLU A 313 19.67 24.65 -16.61
N LEU A 314 19.88 25.18 -15.41
CA LEU A 314 20.64 24.53 -14.35
C LEU A 314 19.77 24.30 -13.12
N TRP A 315 19.91 23.14 -12.51
CA TRP A 315 19.28 22.81 -11.23
C TRP A 315 20.28 23.01 -10.10
N VAL A 316 20.16 24.13 -9.40
CA VAL A 316 21.04 24.50 -8.28
C VAL A 316 20.37 24.21 -6.95
N PRO A 317 21.14 24.05 -5.85
CA PRO A 317 20.57 23.88 -4.52
C PRO A 317 19.51 24.94 -4.17
N PHE A 318 18.46 24.52 -3.46
CA PHE A 318 17.38 25.41 -3.03
C PHE A 318 17.92 26.55 -2.14
N ASP A 319 18.73 26.20 -1.14
CA ASP A 319 19.45 27.11 -0.25
C ASP A 319 20.86 26.58 0.08
N ASN A 320 21.59 27.27 0.97
CA ASN A 320 22.90 26.86 1.50
C ASN A 320 22.94 26.94 3.05
N THR A 321 21.81 26.71 3.69
CA THR A 321 21.66 26.84 5.14
C THR A 321 22.29 25.66 5.88
N PRO A 322 22.69 25.82 7.16
CA PRO A 322 23.25 24.73 7.95
C PRO A 322 22.16 23.80 8.50
N TYR A 323 22.60 22.64 9.01
CA TYR A 323 21.77 21.64 9.70
C TYR A 323 20.79 22.25 10.71
N CYS A 324 19.54 21.79 10.69
CA CYS A 324 18.45 22.23 11.57
C CYS A 324 18.19 23.75 11.57
N SER A 325 18.48 24.45 10.48
CA SER A 325 18.22 25.88 10.36
C SER A 325 16.71 26.20 10.28
N THR A 326 16.24 27.10 11.15
CA THR A 326 14.86 27.60 11.11
C THR A 326 14.58 28.37 9.82
N THR A 327 15.56 29.12 9.29
CA THR A 327 15.44 29.86 8.04
C THR A 327 15.26 28.94 6.83
N ALA A 328 15.88 27.76 6.83
CA ALA A 328 15.68 26.74 5.79
C ALA A 328 14.23 26.25 5.76
N PHE A 329 13.70 25.94 6.95
CA PHE A 329 12.31 25.54 7.10
C PHE A 329 11.35 26.64 6.68
N ASP A 330 11.58 27.89 7.10
CA ASP A 330 10.76 29.04 6.70
C ASP A 330 10.76 29.25 5.19
N GLY A 331 11.93 29.12 4.55
CA GLY A 331 12.09 29.24 3.10
C GLY A 331 11.35 28.16 2.32
N ALA A 332 11.38 26.91 2.78
CA ALA A 332 10.71 25.77 2.15
C ALA A 332 9.28 25.51 2.67
N SER A 333 8.76 26.35 3.58
CA SER A 333 7.57 26.07 4.38
C SER A 333 6.33 25.77 3.55
N SER A 334 6.10 26.49 2.45
CA SER A 334 4.94 26.25 1.56
C SER A 334 4.96 24.85 0.95
N VAL A 335 6.13 24.39 0.50
CA VAL A 335 6.33 23.07 -0.09
C VAL A 335 6.20 22.00 0.98
N LEU A 336 6.88 22.17 2.12
CA LEU A 336 6.91 21.19 3.20
C LEU A 336 5.54 21.02 3.88
N GLN A 337 4.76 22.10 4.04
CA GLN A 337 3.38 22.03 4.55
C GLN A 337 2.44 21.26 3.60
N GLU A 338 2.56 21.47 2.29
CA GLU A 338 1.77 20.74 1.30
C GLU A 338 2.19 19.26 1.23
N VAL A 339 3.50 18.98 1.30
CA VAL A 339 4.03 17.60 1.44
C VAL A 339 3.45 16.93 2.68
N TYR A 340 3.57 17.56 3.85
CA TYR A 340 3.06 17.02 5.12
C TYR A 340 1.55 16.74 5.06
N THR A 341 0.77 17.70 4.54
CA THR A 341 -0.70 17.54 4.42
C THR A 341 -1.06 16.41 3.44
N SER A 342 -0.29 16.26 2.35
CA SER A 342 -0.48 15.19 1.36
C SER A 342 -0.10 13.82 1.93
N LEU A 343 1.01 13.70 2.66
CA LEU A 343 1.41 12.49 3.37
C LEU A 343 0.35 12.07 4.39
N LYS A 344 -0.17 13.03 5.17
CA LYS A 344 -1.25 12.79 6.13
C LYS A 344 -2.52 12.30 5.45
N ALA A 345 -2.91 12.89 4.30
CA ALA A 345 -4.07 12.45 3.52
C ALA A 345 -3.88 11.04 2.92
N ALA A 346 -2.63 10.61 2.73
CA ALA A 346 -2.25 9.26 2.32
C ALA A 346 -2.05 8.28 3.49
N GLU A 347 -2.45 8.67 4.71
CA GLU A 347 -2.29 7.86 5.94
C GLU A 347 -0.82 7.49 6.25
N ILE A 348 0.10 8.36 5.85
CA ILE A 348 1.53 8.28 6.16
C ILE A 348 1.79 9.26 7.31
N VAL A 349 2.13 8.72 8.48
CA VAL A 349 2.42 9.51 9.67
C VAL A 349 3.88 9.98 9.60
N VAL A 350 4.07 11.29 9.66
CA VAL A 350 5.37 11.95 9.77
C VAL A 350 5.63 12.23 11.24
N GLU A 351 6.72 11.69 11.77
CA GLU A 351 7.16 11.91 13.17
C GLU A 351 8.01 13.18 13.28
N GLN A 352 8.88 13.42 12.30
CA GLN A 352 9.76 14.58 12.28
C GLN A 352 10.03 15.08 10.86
N LEU A 353 10.27 16.38 10.74
CA LEU A 353 10.74 17.03 9.52
C LEU A 353 11.76 18.10 9.91
N HIS A 354 12.91 18.14 9.23
CA HIS A 354 13.92 19.17 9.46
C HIS A 354 14.81 19.39 8.23
N ALA A 355 15.55 20.51 8.22
CA ALA A 355 16.60 20.75 7.25
C ALA A 355 17.85 19.95 7.64
N GLU A 356 18.41 19.23 6.68
CA GLU A 356 19.61 18.44 6.86
C GLU A 356 20.88 19.25 6.51
N SER A 357 22.04 18.60 6.61
CA SER A 357 23.36 19.23 6.57
C SER A 357 23.79 19.68 5.17
N GLY A 358 23.19 19.12 4.12
CA GLY A 358 23.48 19.43 2.72
C GLY A 358 22.69 20.63 2.21
N LYS A 359 23.19 21.24 1.13
CA LYS A 359 22.60 22.45 0.55
C LYS A 359 21.22 22.17 -0.02
N GLY A 360 20.18 22.74 0.60
CA GLY A 360 18.79 22.48 0.24
C GLY A 360 18.33 21.05 0.55
N GLN A 361 18.97 20.37 1.50
CA GLN A 361 18.62 19.03 1.95
C GLN A 361 17.57 19.09 3.06
N PHE A 362 16.62 18.17 3.01
CA PHE A 362 15.60 17.99 4.03
C PHE A 362 15.43 16.51 4.35
N GLU A 363 15.00 16.22 5.57
CA GLU A 363 14.64 14.87 6.00
C GLU A 363 13.19 14.83 6.47
N ILE A 364 12.49 13.74 6.11
CA ILE A 364 11.18 13.40 6.65
C ILE A 364 11.28 12.00 7.28
N ALA A 365 11.10 11.94 8.59
CA ALA A 365 11.02 10.69 9.35
C ALA A 365 9.59 10.15 9.38
N LEU A 366 9.41 8.94 8.87
CA LEU A 366 8.12 8.25 8.79
C LEU A 366 7.95 7.28 9.96
N LYS A 367 6.75 7.28 10.56
CA LYS A 367 6.41 6.33 11.62
C LYS A 367 6.57 4.88 11.15
N TYR A 368 7.11 4.04 12.02
CA TYR A 368 7.23 2.62 11.74
C TYR A 368 5.86 1.96 11.59
N VAL A 369 5.77 1.02 10.64
CA VAL A 369 4.62 0.15 10.40
C VAL A 369 5.11 -1.25 10.03
N LEU A 370 4.20 -2.19 9.79
CA LEU A 370 4.56 -3.52 9.28
C LEU A 370 5.47 -3.40 8.05
N CYS A 371 6.57 -4.14 8.02
CA CYS A 371 7.63 -4.02 7.03
C CYS A 371 7.13 -3.98 5.57
N THR A 372 6.17 -4.82 5.20
CA THR A 372 5.55 -4.82 3.86
C THR A 372 4.85 -3.52 3.52
N LEU A 373 4.15 -2.92 4.49
CA LEU A 373 3.46 -1.64 4.33
C LEU A 373 4.45 -0.47 4.33
N ALA A 374 5.54 -0.56 5.08
CA ALA A 374 6.57 0.47 5.14
C ALA A 374 7.21 0.69 3.76
N ALA A 375 7.47 -0.39 3.01
CA ALA A 375 7.98 -0.31 1.65
C ALA A 375 7.03 0.46 0.71
N ASP A 376 5.74 0.15 0.74
CA ASP A 376 4.72 0.84 -0.07
C ASP A 376 4.59 2.31 0.32
N LYS A 377 4.54 2.60 1.63
CA LYS A 377 4.44 3.96 2.15
C LYS A 377 5.65 4.81 1.77
N LEU A 378 6.85 4.23 1.74
CA LEU A 378 8.04 4.95 1.29
C LEU A 378 7.95 5.35 -0.20
N ILE A 379 7.44 4.46 -1.05
CA ILE A 379 7.23 4.77 -2.48
C ILE A 379 6.21 5.91 -2.62
N TYR A 380 5.06 5.81 -1.92
CA TYR A 380 4.06 6.88 -1.92
C TYR A 380 4.63 8.21 -1.41
N ALA A 381 5.44 8.18 -0.34
CA ALA A 381 6.05 9.37 0.21
C ALA A 381 6.97 10.06 -0.81
N ARG A 382 7.80 9.30 -1.53
CA ARG A 382 8.67 9.84 -2.58
C ARG A 382 7.86 10.39 -3.76
N GLU A 383 6.80 9.71 -4.19
CA GLU A 383 5.89 10.21 -5.24
C GLU A 383 5.20 11.53 -4.84
N ILE A 384 4.77 11.64 -3.58
CA ILE A 384 4.20 12.86 -3.00
C ILE A 384 5.22 13.99 -3.04
N ILE A 385 6.41 13.76 -2.48
CA ILE A 385 7.47 14.78 -2.39
C ILE A 385 7.86 15.27 -3.80
N LYS A 386 8.09 14.36 -4.75
CA LYS A 386 8.42 14.72 -6.15
C LYS A 386 7.31 15.52 -6.80
N SER A 387 6.06 15.13 -6.62
CA SER A 387 4.93 15.77 -7.27
C SER A 387 4.62 17.15 -6.70
N VAL A 388 4.66 17.29 -5.37
CA VAL A 388 4.48 18.58 -4.71
C VAL A 388 5.64 19.52 -5.05
N ALA A 389 6.90 19.06 -4.98
CA ALA A 389 8.05 19.90 -5.37
C ALA A 389 7.90 20.43 -6.81
N ARG A 390 7.52 19.57 -7.77
CA ARG A 390 7.27 19.97 -9.16
C ARG A 390 6.15 20.99 -9.30
N LYS A 391 5.06 20.85 -8.54
CA LYS A 391 3.95 21.82 -8.51
C LYS A 391 4.43 23.21 -8.07
N HIS A 392 5.43 23.27 -7.19
CA HIS A 392 6.06 24.51 -6.74
C HIS A 392 7.25 24.95 -7.60
N GLY A 393 7.45 24.36 -8.78
CA GLY A 393 8.54 24.72 -9.70
C GLY A 393 9.93 24.26 -9.26
N LEU A 394 10.01 23.33 -8.29
CA LEU A 394 11.24 22.76 -7.78
C LEU A 394 11.44 21.32 -8.29
N LEU A 395 12.68 20.85 -8.21
CA LEU A 395 13.03 19.45 -8.42
C LEU A 395 13.43 18.84 -7.06
N ALA A 396 12.66 17.86 -6.60
CA ALA A 396 13.10 16.99 -5.51
C ALA A 396 13.84 15.79 -6.09
N THR A 397 15.08 15.56 -5.62
CA THR A 397 15.90 14.39 -5.97
C THR A 397 16.28 13.65 -4.70
N PHE A 398 16.22 12.32 -4.77
CA PHE A 398 16.67 11.43 -3.69
C PHE A 398 18.00 10.73 -4.04
N LEU A 399 18.69 11.22 -5.07
CA LEU A 399 19.99 10.70 -5.47
C LEU A 399 20.97 10.73 -4.27
N PRO A 400 21.72 9.66 -3.97
CA PRO A 400 22.55 9.60 -2.76
C PRO A 400 23.64 10.66 -2.71
N LYS A 401 24.19 11.06 -3.86
CA LYS A 401 25.25 12.06 -3.95
C LYS A 401 25.07 12.93 -5.21
N PRO A 402 24.18 13.94 -5.18
CA PRO A 402 23.93 14.79 -6.34
C PRO A 402 25.03 15.83 -6.57
N ASP A 403 25.76 16.20 -5.52
CA ASP A 403 27.03 16.93 -5.59
C ASP A 403 28.09 16.12 -4.85
N LEU A 404 29.18 15.77 -5.54
CA LEU A 404 30.27 14.97 -4.96
C LEU A 404 30.99 15.70 -3.83
N ASN A 405 30.90 17.04 -3.79
CA ASN A 405 31.57 17.88 -2.79
C ASN A 405 30.68 18.24 -1.59
N ASP A 406 29.41 17.82 -1.58
CA ASP A 406 28.47 18.08 -0.47
C ASP A 406 28.21 16.79 0.34
N ILE A 407 27.41 16.82 1.41
CA ILE A 407 26.98 15.62 2.13
C ILE A 407 26.05 14.74 1.26
N GLY A 408 25.92 13.46 1.61
CA GLY A 408 25.04 12.54 0.88
C GLY A 408 23.60 12.53 1.43
N SER A 409 22.69 11.94 0.66
CA SER A 409 21.31 11.65 1.05
C SER A 409 21.10 10.15 1.30
N GLY A 410 20.62 9.81 2.49
CA GLY A 410 20.23 8.47 2.89
C GLY A 410 18.71 8.24 2.92
N SER A 411 18.35 6.98 3.11
CA SER A 411 17.00 6.55 3.44
C SER A 411 17.07 5.55 4.59
N HIS A 412 17.58 6.00 5.75
CA HIS A 412 17.96 5.11 6.86
C HIS A 412 16.71 4.38 7.35
N VAL A 413 16.87 3.12 7.75
CA VAL A 413 15.72 2.29 8.12
C VAL A 413 15.86 1.77 9.54
N HIS A 414 14.88 2.11 10.37
CA HIS A 414 14.74 1.60 11.73
C HIS A 414 13.89 0.33 11.74
N LEU A 415 14.40 -0.72 12.38
CA LEU A 415 13.86 -2.06 12.35
C LEU A 415 13.72 -2.64 13.75
N SER A 416 12.59 -3.28 14.03
CA SER A 416 12.32 -3.97 15.29
C SER A 416 11.52 -5.24 15.04
N LEU A 417 11.61 -6.19 15.96
CA LEU A 417 10.92 -7.48 15.93
C LEU A 417 9.78 -7.49 16.93
N TRP A 418 8.63 -8.01 16.53
CA TRP A 418 7.41 -8.00 17.32
C TRP A 418 6.73 -9.35 17.32
N GLU A 419 6.32 -9.80 18.50
CA GLU A 419 5.42 -10.92 18.69
C GLU A 419 4.09 -10.35 19.19
N PHE A 420 3.04 -10.48 18.38
CA PHE A 420 1.78 -9.76 18.58
C PHE A 420 2.00 -8.23 18.73
N ASP A 421 1.62 -7.65 19.87
CA ASP A 421 1.77 -6.23 20.20
C ASP A 421 2.98 -5.94 21.11
N GLN A 422 3.90 -6.89 21.26
CA GLN A 422 5.09 -6.74 22.09
C GLN A 422 6.36 -6.66 21.24
N ASN A 423 7.17 -5.63 21.49
CA ASN A 423 8.51 -5.54 20.92
C ASN A 423 9.43 -6.56 21.60
N VAL A 424 9.82 -7.60 20.86
CA VAL A 424 10.69 -8.68 21.33
C VAL A 424 12.15 -8.45 20.97
N PHE A 425 12.52 -7.32 20.37
CA PHE A 425 13.92 -6.93 20.17
C PHE A 425 14.58 -6.49 21.48
N MET A 426 13.78 -5.90 22.39
CA MET A 426 14.25 -5.39 23.67
C MET A 426 14.69 -6.51 24.62
N GLY A 427 15.81 -6.30 25.31
CA GLY A 427 16.30 -7.19 26.36
C GLY A 427 15.31 -7.35 27.51
N SER A 428 15.51 -8.41 28.28
CA SER A 428 14.74 -8.74 29.49
C SER A 428 15.67 -9.02 30.66
N SER A 429 15.11 -9.28 31.85
CA SER A 429 15.91 -9.71 33.01
C SER A 429 16.61 -11.06 32.81
N GLU A 430 16.11 -11.91 31.91
CA GLU A 430 16.68 -13.23 31.64
C GLU A 430 17.85 -13.16 30.64
N TYR A 431 17.76 -12.26 29.66
CA TYR A 431 18.79 -12.05 28.66
C TYR A 431 18.84 -10.58 28.25
N ASN A 432 20.02 -9.97 28.38
CA ASN A 432 20.23 -8.58 28.05
C ASN A 432 21.64 -8.35 27.47
N TYR A 433 21.80 -8.64 26.19
CA TYR A 433 23.04 -8.34 25.48
C TYR A 433 23.00 -6.91 24.94
N TYR A 434 23.67 -5.97 25.61
CA TYR A 434 23.70 -4.54 25.26
C TYR A 434 22.30 -3.91 25.05
N GLY A 435 21.30 -4.34 25.83
CA GLY A 435 19.91 -3.88 25.71
C GLY A 435 19.03 -4.72 24.81
N MET A 436 19.56 -5.78 24.18
CA MET A 436 18.86 -6.65 23.23
C MET A 436 18.47 -7.99 23.85
N SER A 437 17.35 -8.53 23.37
CA SER A 437 16.98 -9.93 23.58
C SER A 437 17.87 -10.86 22.76
N ARG A 438 17.79 -12.16 23.05
CA ARG A 438 18.50 -13.19 22.28
C ARG A 438 18.05 -13.23 20.82
N ILE A 439 16.74 -13.08 20.58
CA ILE A 439 16.19 -13.05 19.22
C ILE A 439 16.62 -11.78 18.47
N GLY A 440 16.66 -10.63 19.16
CA GLY A 440 17.14 -9.36 18.60
C GLY A 440 18.62 -9.42 18.23
N GLU A 441 19.45 -9.96 19.12
CA GLU A 441 20.89 -10.15 18.86
C GLU A 441 21.14 -11.10 17.69
N SER A 442 20.52 -12.29 17.69
CA SER A 442 20.75 -13.27 16.61
C SER A 442 20.27 -12.77 15.26
N PHE A 443 19.13 -12.07 15.20
CA PHE A 443 18.67 -11.43 13.97
C PHE A 443 19.67 -10.37 13.50
N LEU A 444 20.10 -9.46 14.38
CA LEU A 444 21.05 -8.41 14.04
C LEU A 444 22.43 -8.98 13.65
N ALA A 445 22.85 -10.09 14.25
CA ALA A 445 24.08 -10.81 13.88
C ALA A 445 24.02 -11.38 12.45
N GLY A 446 22.86 -11.89 12.04
CA GLY A 446 22.60 -12.28 10.65
C GLY A 446 22.75 -11.09 9.70
N VAL A 447 22.06 -9.98 10.01
CA VAL A 447 22.18 -8.74 9.21
C VAL A 447 23.63 -8.26 9.15
N TYR A 448 24.36 -8.27 10.27
CA TYR A 448 25.78 -7.90 10.35
C TYR A 448 26.68 -8.75 9.44
N LEU A 449 26.47 -10.07 9.42
CA LEU A 449 27.23 -11.01 8.61
C LEU A 449 27.04 -10.74 7.11
N HIS A 450 25.79 -10.50 6.71
CA HIS A 450 25.38 -10.34 5.32
C HIS A 450 25.43 -8.89 4.82
N LEU A 451 25.85 -7.93 5.65
CA LEU A 451 25.98 -6.52 5.28
C LEU A 451 26.60 -6.27 3.90
N PRO A 452 27.73 -6.92 3.51
CA PRO A 452 28.32 -6.73 2.19
C PRO A 452 27.42 -7.11 1.01
N SER A 453 26.64 -8.18 1.12
CA SER A 453 25.71 -8.61 0.06
C SER A 453 24.42 -7.79 0.06
N ILE A 454 23.94 -7.37 1.24
CA ILE A 454 22.77 -6.50 1.40
C ILE A 454 22.93 -5.17 0.64
N LEU A 455 24.14 -4.61 0.58
CA LEU A 455 24.41 -3.35 -0.12
C LEU A 455 24.04 -3.38 -1.62
N ALA A 456 24.11 -4.55 -2.27
CA ALA A 456 23.67 -4.69 -3.67
C ALA A 456 22.15 -4.45 -3.85
N PHE A 457 21.39 -4.46 -2.76
CA PHE A 457 19.96 -4.12 -2.73
C PHE A 457 19.68 -2.74 -2.10
N THR A 458 20.39 -2.36 -1.03
CA THR A 458 20.11 -1.15 -0.24
C THR A 458 20.90 0.08 -0.66
N ALA A 459 22.03 -0.10 -1.35
CA ALA A 459 22.89 0.97 -1.86
C ALA A 459 23.32 0.61 -3.30
N PRO A 460 22.38 0.50 -4.24
CA PRO A 460 22.59 -0.44 -5.32
C PRO A 460 23.02 0.24 -6.63
N HIS A 461 23.47 1.50 -6.56
CA HIS A 461 23.93 2.28 -7.70
C HIS A 461 25.39 2.71 -7.48
N PRO A 462 26.25 2.87 -8.50
CA PRO A 462 27.62 3.35 -8.28
C PRO A 462 27.69 4.68 -7.51
N ASN A 463 26.69 5.55 -7.69
CA ASN A 463 26.56 6.82 -6.94
C ASN A 463 26.39 6.62 -5.42
N SER A 464 25.78 5.52 -4.98
CA SER A 464 25.57 5.17 -3.57
C SER A 464 26.90 5.07 -2.80
N TYR A 465 27.96 4.57 -3.43
CA TYR A 465 29.25 4.36 -2.78
C TYR A 465 30.03 5.67 -2.59
N ASN A 466 29.71 6.72 -3.34
CA ASN A 466 30.23 8.07 -3.07
C ASN A 466 29.66 8.65 -1.75
N ARG A 467 28.50 8.15 -1.29
CA ARG A 467 27.97 8.46 0.03
C ARG A 467 28.61 7.61 1.12
N ILE A 468 28.90 6.33 0.87
CA ILE A 468 29.45 5.37 1.85
C ILE A 468 30.97 5.56 2.03
N GLN A 469 31.36 6.67 2.65
CA GLN A 469 32.74 7.03 2.91
C GLN A 469 33.01 7.24 4.41
N PRO A 470 34.25 7.00 4.90
CA PRO A 470 34.60 7.28 6.29
C PRO A 470 34.30 8.74 6.66
N ASN A 471 33.81 8.98 7.88
CA ASN A 471 33.50 10.31 8.42
C ASN A 471 32.36 11.04 7.69
N THR A 472 31.37 10.29 7.18
CA THR A 472 30.18 10.84 6.52
C THR A 472 28.87 10.29 7.08
N TRP A 473 28.90 9.65 8.25
CA TRP A 473 27.72 9.07 8.93
C TRP A 473 26.91 8.08 8.08
N SER A 474 27.59 7.32 7.22
CA SER A 474 26.96 6.47 6.19
C SER A 474 27.30 4.97 6.32
N GLY A 475 28.13 4.59 7.30
CA GLY A 475 28.44 3.19 7.59
C GLY A 475 29.57 2.59 6.74
N ALA A 476 30.76 3.20 6.74
CA ALA A 476 31.87 2.78 5.88
C ALA A 476 32.63 1.50 6.32
N TYR A 477 32.41 1.03 7.55
CA TYR A 477 33.12 -0.12 8.14
C TYR A 477 32.13 -1.15 8.64
N GLN A 478 32.44 -2.44 8.47
CA GLN A 478 31.58 -3.54 8.89
C GLN A 478 31.61 -3.68 10.42
N CYS A 479 30.78 -2.88 11.09
CA CYS A 479 30.67 -2.78 12.54
C CYS A 479 29.21 -2.50 12.94
N TRP A 480 28.93 -2.65 14.22
CA TRP A 480 27.70 -2.15 14.83
C TRP A 480 28.06 -1.38 16.10
N GLY A 481 27.17 -0.52 16.59
CA GLY A 481 27.41 0.19 17.85
C GLY A 481 26.15 0.82 18.43
N LYS A 482 26.15 1.00 19.75
CA LYS A 482 25.08 1.70 20.46
C LYS A 482 25.15 3.18 20.16
N GLU A 483 24.09 3.71 19.57
CA GLU A 483 23.94 5.12 19.19
C GLU A 483 25.08 5.68 18.29
N ASN A 484 25.92 4.81 17.71
CA ASN A 484 27.06 5.21 16.89
C ASN A 484 26.61 5.55 15.46
N ARG A 485 26.55 6.85 15.15
CA ARG A 485 26.11 7.36 13.83
C ARG A 485 27.07 7.01 12.68
N GLU A 486 28.30 6.59 12.95
CA GLU A 486 29.25 6.15 11.90
C GLU A 486 29.13 4.66 11.57
N ALA A 487 28.47 3.87 12.42
CA ALA A 487 28.28 2.44 12.18
C ALA A 487 27.15 2.21 11.17
N PRO A 488 27.29 1.24 10.24
CA PRO A 488 26.20 0.89 9.32
C PRO A 488 25.00 0.29 10.06
N LEU A 489 25.23 -0.37 11.21
CA LEU A 489 24.22 -0.88 12.11
C LEU A 489 24.29 -0.15 13.45
N ARG A 490 23.29 0.67 13.73
CA ARG A 490 23.20 1.46 14.97
C ARG A 490 22.04 0.95 15.81
N THR A 491 22.28 0.52 17.04
CA THR A 491 21.17 0.27 17.97
C THR A 491 20.71 1.58 18.60
N ALA A 492 19.40 1.75 18.74
CA ALA A 492 18.80 3.00 19.19
C ALA A 492 17.97 2.80 20.46
N CYS A 493 18.07 3.78 21.36
CA CYS A 493 17.27 3.90 22.58
C CYS A 493 16.50 5.24 22.52
N PRO A 494 15.34 5.28 21.84
CA PRO A 494 14.56 6.51 21.69
C PRO A 494 14.02 6.99 23.05
N PRO A 495 13.68 8.30 23.18
CA PRO A 495 13.10 8.84 24.40
C PRO A 495 11.88 8.04 24.87
N GLY A 496 11.84 7.72 26.17
CA GLY A 496 10.78 6.91 26.77
C GLY A 496 11.12 5.42 26.91
N ILE A 497 12.23 4.95 26.33
CA ILE A 497 12.79 3.61 26.56
C ILE A 497 13.84 3.69 27.70
N PRO A 498 13.87 2.71 28.62
CA PRO A 498 14.94 2.63 29.63
C PRO A 498 16.33 2.65 28.99
N LEU A 499 17.26 3.44 29.54
CA LEU A 499 18.58 3.71 28.96
C LEU A 499 19.45 2.46 28.72
N ASP A 500 19.17 1.39 29.45
CA ASP A 500 19.86 0.10 29.36
C ASP A 500 19.27 -0.83 28.29
N LEU A 501 18.11 -0.52 27.71
CA LEU A 501 17.46 -1.29 26.67
C LEU A 501 17.58 -0.63 25.29
N VAL A 502 17.44 -1.42 24.23
CA VAL A 502 17.35 -0.91 22.86
C VAL A 502 16.07 -1.44 22.22
N SER A 503 15.26 -0.55 21.65
CA SER A 503 13.97 -0.93 21.05
C SER A 503 14.09 -1.38 19.60
N ASN A 504 15.12 -0.94 18.91
CA ASN A 504 15.30 -1.17 17.49
C ASN A 504 16.77 -0.98 17.10
N PHE A 505 17.10 -1.44 15.90
CA PHE A 505 18.34 -1.08 15.23
C PHE A 505 18.03 -0.27 13.97
N GLU A 506 19.04 0.40 13.46
CA GLU A 506 18.99 1.27 12.30
C GLU A 506 20.04 0.78 11.29
N ILE A 507 19.65 0.68 10.03
CA ILE A 507 20.59 0.47 8.92
C ILE A 507 20.79 1.80 8.21
N LYS A 508 22.01 2.35 8.31
CA LYS A 508 22.38 3.64 7.70
C LYS A 508 22.74 3.52 6.22
N SER A 509 23.23 2.35 5.81
CA SER A 509 23.65 2.06 4.43
C SER A 509 22.47 1.65 3.55
N PHE A 510 21.44 2.48 3.56
CA PHE A 510 20.24 2.39 2.74
C PHE A 510 20.00 3.74 2.09
N ASP A 511 19.78 3.78 0.78
CA ASP A 511 19.51 5.00 0.03
C ASP A 511 18.33 4.85 -0.94
N ALA A 512 17.96 5.95 -1.61
CA ALA A 512 16.76 5.95 -2.43
C ALA A 512 16.94 5.39 -3.84
N CYS A 513 18.16 5.00 -4.24
CA CYS A 513 18.34 4.16 -5.43
C CYS A 513 17.88 2.72 -5.16
N ALA A 514 17.66 2.34 -3.90
CA ALA A 514 17.11 1.04 -3.55
C ALA A 514 15.63 0.89 -3.92
N ASN A 515 15.31 -0.30 -4.44
CA ASN A 515 13.95 -0.81 -4.43
C ASN A 515 13.61 -1.20 -2.98
N PRO A 516 12.67 -0.52 -2.29
CA PRO A 516 12.46 -0.74 -0.86
C PRO A 516 11.96 -2.13 -0.53
N HIS A 517 11.21 -2.78 -1.43
CA HIS A 517 10.78 -4.16 -1.23
C HIS A 517 11.97 -5.13 -1.25
N LEU A 518 12.90 -4.96 -2.21
CA LEU A 518 14.09 -5.82 -2.28
C LEU A 518 15.07 -5.55 -1.13
N GLY A 519 15.29 -4.28 -0.79
CA GLY A 519 16.18 -3.90 0.32
C GLY A 519 15.70 -4.51 1.65
N LEU A 520 14.42 -4.36 1.97
CA LEU A 520 13.83 -4.97 3.16
C LEU A 520 13.82 -6.50 3.08
N ALA A 521 13.58 -7.08 1.91
CA ALA A 521 13.59 -8.54 1.76
C ALA A 521 14.98 -9.13 2.05
N ALA A 522 16.04 -8.48 1.57
CA ALA A 522 17.42 -8.88 1.84
C ALA A 522 17.75 -8.81 3.34
N ILE A 523 17.29 -7.75 4.02
CA ILE A 523 17.49 -7.60 5.47
C ILE A 523 16.76 -8.70 6.25
N VAL A 524 15.51 -9.00 5.89
CA VAL A 524 14.74 -10.10 6.51
C VAL A 524 15.42 -11.44 6.26
N ALA A 525 15.87 -11.70 5.03
CA ALA A 525 16.55 -12.94 4.67
C ALA A 525 17.84 -13.14 5.48
N ALA A 526 18.65 -12.10 5.63
CA ALA A 526 19.85 -12.13 6.47
C ALA A 526 19.53 -12.36 7.94
N GLY A 527 18.50 -11.69 8.46
CA GLY A 527 18.07 -11.88 9.85
C GLY A 527 17.56 -13.29 10.12
N ILE A 528 16.84 -13.91 9.17
CA ILE A 528 16.43 -15.31 9.23
C ILE A 528 17.64 -16.25 9.35
N ASP A 529 18.72 -16.04 8.58
CA ASP A 529 19.95 -16.85 8.73
C ASP A 529 20.55 -16.71 10.13
N GLY A 530 20.59 -15.47 10.63
CA GLY A 530 21.03 -15.17 11.99
C GLY A 530 20.26 -15.94 13.06
N LEU A 531 18.93 -16.01 12.93
CA LEU A 531 18.06 -16.78 13.81
C LEU A 531 18.26 -18.30 13.65
N ARG A 532 18.24 -18.82 12.42
CA ARG A 532 18.41 -20.26 12.12
C ARG A 532 19.70 -20.82 12.68
N ARG A 533 20.79 -20.04 12.61
CA ARG A 533 22.12 -20.43 13.08
C ARG A 533 22.43 -19.96 14.51
N SER A 534 21.50 -19.24 15.15
CA SER A 534 21.70 -18.64 16.47
C SER A 534 23.02 -17.86 16.56
N LEU A 535 23.24 -16.98 15.58
CA LEU A 535 24.46 -16.18 15.52
C LEU A 535 24.55 -15.20 16.69
N THR A 536 25.78 -14.83 17.04
CA THR A 536 26.09 -13.86 18.07
C THR A 536 26.79 -12.66 17.46
N LEU A 537 26.56 -11.48 18.00
CA LEU A 537 27.23 -10.27 17.54
C LEU A 537 28.68 -10.22 18.07
N PRO A 538 29.61 -9.60 17.32
CA PRO A 538 30.90 -9.22 17.88
C PRO A 538 30.72 -8.09 18.89
N GLU A 539 31.77 -7.74 19.64
CA GLU A 539 31.77 -6.57 20.52
C GLU A 539 31.40 -5.27 19.76
N PRO A 540 30.59 -4.38 20.36
CA PRO A 540 30.18 -3.14 19.72
C PRO A 540 31.36 -2.18 19.52
N THR A 541 31.26 -1.37 18.47
CA THR A 541 32.19 -0.26 18.22
C THR A 541 31.65 1.01 18.86
N GLU A 542 32.27 1.43 19.97
CA GLU A 542 31.82 2.57 20.79
C GLU A 542 32.41 3.93 20.40
N SER A 543 33.42 3.95 19.52
CA SER A 543 34.01 5.19 19.01
C SER A 543 33.99 5.25 17.48
N ASN A 544 34.54 6.32 16.89
CA ASN A 544 34.54 6.49 15.44
C ASN A 544 35.29 5.30 14.77
N PRO A 545 34.62 4.48 13.93
CA PRO A 545 35.22 3.33 13.25
C PRO A 545 36.47 3.66 12.44
N ALA A 546 36.58 4.87 11.89
CA ALA A 546 37.74 5.31 11.11
C ALA A 546 39.04 5.31 11.95
N GLY A 547 38.94 5.52 13.26
CA GLY A 547 40.08 5.45 14.18
C GLY A 547 40.62 4.03 14.40
N TYR A 548 39.83 3.00 14.11
CA TYR A 548 40.26 1.59 14.24
C TYR A 548 40.88 1.04 12.95
N ALA A 549 40.72 1.74 11.82
CA ALA A 549 41.19 1.31 10.51
C ALA A 549 42.73 1.22 10.43
N SER A 550 43.44 2.11 11.13
CA SER A 550 44.92 2.12 11.19
C SER A 550 45.51 0.94 11.97
N ASN A 551 44.72 0.28 12.83
CA ASN A 551 45.15 -0.85 13.66
C ASN A 551 44.58 -2.20 13.19
N SER A 552 44.04 -2.29 11.96
CA SER A 552 43.53 -3.51 11.31
C SER A 552 42.38 -4.24 12.05
N LYS A 553 41.67 -3.59 12.99
CA LYS A 553 40.62 -4.27 13.77
C LYS A 553 39.26 -4.35 13.08
N LEU A 554 38.96 -3.46 12.14
CA LEU A 554 37.67 -3.40 11.44
C LEU A 554 37.84 -3.52 9.93
N LYS A 555 37.04 -4.40 9.31
CA LYS A 555 36.98 -4.56 7.86
C LYS A 555 36.19 -3.41 7.23
N ARG A 556 36.62 -2.93 6.07
CA ARG A 556 35.82 -1.98 5.27
C ARG A 556 34.57 -2.69 4.73
N MET A 557 33.45 -1.96 4.72
CA MET A 557 32.32 -2.30 3.84
C MET A 557 32.77 -2.20 2.38
N PRO A 558 32.07 -2.86 1.44
CA PRO A 558 32.30 -2.71 0.01
C PRO A 558 32.54 -1.25 -0.40
N LYS A 559 33.65 -1.00 -1.10
CA LYS A 559 34.08 0.36 -1.48
C LYS A 559 33.41 0.87 -2.74
N ASP A 560 32.90 -0.06 -3.55
CA ASP A 560 32.18 0.18 -4.77
C ASP A 560 31.08 -0.87 -4.97
N LEU A 561 30.25 -0.68 -6.00
CA LEU A 561 29.14 -1.58 -6.29
C LEU A 561 29.62 -2.97 -6.75
N MET A 562 30.83 -3.08 -7.34
CA MET A 562 31.33 -4.38 -7.79
C MET A 562 31.64 -5.29 -6.61
N GLU A 563 32.29 -4.78 -5.57
CA GLU A 563 32.57 -5.54 -4.33
C GLU A 563 31.27 -6.08 -3.69
N SER A 564 30.17 -5.31 -3.72
CA SER A 564 28.86 -5.75 -3.23
C SER A 564 28.21 -6.79 -4.16
N VAL A 565 28.38 -6.66 -5.46
CA VAL A 565 27.91 -7.64 -6.46
C VAL A 565 28.62 -8.98 -6.29
N GLU A 566 29.93 -8.96 -6.05
CA GLU A 566 30.72 -10.17 -5.77
C GLU A 566 30.30 -10.81 -4.44
N ALA A 567 30.08 -10.00 -3.40
CA ALA A 567 29.55 -10.48 -2.12
C ALA A 567 28.16 -11.13 -2.28
N LEU A 568 27.27 -10.51 -3.04
CA LEU A 568 25.93 -11.04 -3.32
C LEU A 568 26.01 -12.36 -4.11
N ALA A 569 26.86 -12.44 -5.13
CA ALA A 569 27.02 -13.66 -5.93
C ALA A 569 27.53 -14.86 -5.11
N ALA A 570 28.27 -14.61 -4.03
CA ALA A 570 28.77 -15.65 -3.12
C ALA A 570 27.76 -16.03 -2.01
N ASP A 571 26.68 -15.25 -1.84
CA ASP A 571 25.78 -15.37 -0.69
C ASP A 571 24.62 -16.34 -0.94
N LYS A 572 24.80 -17.58 -0.49
CA LYS A 572 23.82 -18.66 -0.67
C LYS A 572 22.47 -18.38 -0.02
N ILE A 573 22.44 -17.63 1.10
CA ILE A 573 21.20 -17.30 1.80
C ILE A 573 20.35 -16.37 0.96
N MET A 574 20.98 -15.37 0.32
CA MET A 574 20.26 -14.47 -0.58
C MET A 574 19.69 -15.22 -1.77
N HIS A 575 20.47 -16.11 -2.40
CA HIS A 575 19.99 -16.94 -3.51
C HIS A 575 18.82 -17.86 -3.10
N GLU A 576 18.86 -18.44 -1.89
CA GLU A 576 17.81 -19.31 -1.36
C GLU A 576 16.51 -18.55 -1.06
N LEU A 577 16.58 -17.48 -0.26
CA LEU A 577 15.40 -16.79 0.30
C LEU A 577 14.82 -15.72 -0.63
N ILE A 578 15.65 -14.99 -1.37
CA ILE A 578 15.19 -13.98 -2.36
C ILE A 578 14.83 -14.66 -3.68
N GLY A 579 15.55 -15.71 -4.05
CA GLY A 579 15.36 -16.49 -5.27
C GLY A 579 16.44 -16.23 -6.32
N ASP A 580 17.09 -17.30 -6.75
CA ASP A 580 18.25 -17.31 -7.64
C ASP A 580 18.08 -16.47 -8.92
N LYS A 581 16.92 -16.58 -9.58
CA LYS A 581 16.66 -15.83 -10.82
C LYS A 581 16.59 -14.33 -10.60
N LEU A 582 15.94 -13.90 -9.52
CA LEU A 582 15.84 -12.48 -9.17
C LEU A 582 17.21 -11.92 -8.74
N VAL A 583 17.97 -12.68 -7.94
CA VAL A 583 19.34 -12.31 -7.55
C VAL A 583 20.23 -12.17 -8.80
N THR A 584 20.14 -13.11 -9.74
CA THR A 584 20.86 -13.07 -11.03
C THR A 584 20.52 -11.81 -11.82
N ALA A 585 19.23 -11.44 -11.91
CA ALA A 585 18.83 -10.21 -12.60
C ALA A 585 19.33 -8.95 -11.89
N VAL A 586 19.31 -8.90 -10.56
CA VAL A 586 19.87 -7.77 -9.79
C VAL A 586 21.37 -7.63 -10.08
N ILE A 587 22.14 -8.72 -9.98
CA ILE A 587 23.58 -8.73 -10.30
C ILE A 587 23.85 -8.20 -11.71
N ALA A 588 23.10 -8.69 -12.69
CA ALA A 588 23.27 -8.29 -14.09
C ALA A 588 22.97 -6.80 -14.32
N VAL A 589 21.88 -6.27 -13.76
CA VAL A 589 21.58 -4.83 -13.82
C VAL A 589 22.70 -4.01 -13.19
N ARG A 590 23.24 -4.43 -12.05
CA ARG A 590 24.31 -3.69 -11.37
C ARG A 590 25.60 -3.68 -12.18
N LYS A 591 25.98 -4.81 -12.76
CA LYS A 591 27.15 -4.89 -13.66
C LYS A 591 27.01 -3.97 -14.87
N ALA A 592 25.82 -3.88 -15.46
CA ALA A 592 25.56 -2.98 -16.58
C ALA A 592 25.61 -1.50 -16.15
N GLU A 593 25.10 -1.15 -14.97
CA GLU A 593 25.20 0.21 -14.42
C GLU A 593 26.66 0.59 -14.14
N ILE A 594 27.46 -0.30 -13.55
CA ILE A 594 28.90 -0.09 -13.33
C ILE A 594 29.59 0.23 -14.66
N ASP A 595 29.46 -0.65 -15.65
CA ASP A 595 30.12 -0.50 -16.96
C ASP A 595 29.72 0.81 -17.66
N HIS A 596 28.43 1.19 -17.59
CA HIS A 596 27.95 2.41 -18.21
C HIS A 596 28.53 3.67 -17.57
N TYR A 597 28.49 3.78 -16.25
CA TYR A 597 28.92 4.99 -15.54
C TYR A 597 30.44 5.12 -15.45
N GLU A 598 31.18 4.01 -15.50
CA GLU A 598 32.63 4.04 -15.70
C GLU A 598 33.00 4.63 -17.07
N LYS A 599 32.29 4.23 -18.14
CA LYS A 599 32.52 4.74 -19.50
C LYS A 599 31.97 6.16 -19.72
N ASN A 600 30.94 6.55 -18.97
CA ASN A 600 30.23 7.81 -19.15
C ASN A 600 30.08 8.60 -17.83
N PRO A 601 31.16 9.12 -17.22
CA PRO A 601 31.07 9.82 -15.94
C PRO A 601 30.15 11.05 -15.94
N ALA A 602 30.00 11.71 -17.09
CA ALA A 602 29.08 12.85 -17.22
C ALA A 602 27.60 12.47 -17.03
N ALA A 603 27.23 11.21 -17.27
CA ALA A 603 25.85 10.73 -17.14
C ALA A 603 25.34 10.73 -15.68
N PHE A 604 26.24 10.80 -14.68
CA PHE A 604 25.83 10.98 -13.28
C PHE A 604 25.02 12.27 -13.07
N ALA A 605 25.26 13.31 -13.86
CA ALA A 605 24.55 14.57 -13.75
C ALA A 605 23.04 14.43 -14.04
N ASP A 606 22.65 13.50 -14.91
CA ASP A 606 21.26 13.30 -15.32
C ASP A 606 20.45 12.49 -14.30
N LEU A 607 21.11 11.83 -13.35
CA LEU A 607 20.47 10.98 -12.36
C LEU A 607 19.53 11.74 -11.41
N ILE A 608 19.75 13.05 -11.21
CA ILE A 608 18.89 13.91 -10.41
C ILE A 608 17.45 13.97 -10.95
N HIS A 609 17.25 13.62 -12.22
CA HIS A 609 15.93 13.55 -12.85
C HIS A 609 15.26 12.18 -12.69
N ARG A 610 16.05 11.14 -12.39
CA ARG A 610 15.60 9.75 -12.27
C ARG A 610 15.26 9.39 -10.82
N TYR A 611 16.16 9.73 -9.89
CA TYR A 611 16.03 9.48 -8.44
C TYR A 611 15.71 10.77 -7.70
#